data_AF-A0A941CK54-F1
#
_entry.id   AF-A0A941CK54-F1
#
_cell.length_a   1.000
_cell.length_b   1.000
_cell.length_c   1.000
_cell.angle_alpha   90.00
_cell.angle_beta   90.00
_cell.angle_gamma   90.00
#
_symmetry.space_group_name_H-M   'P 1'
#
loop_
_entity.id
_entity.type
_entity.pdbx_description
1 polymer ?
#
loop_
_entity_poly.entity_id
_entity_poly.type
_entity_poly.pdbx_seq_one_letter_code
_entity_poly.pdbx_strand_id
1 'polypeptide(L)'
;MLDYSQYSQVKVQDVMGRYVTNSHIIDFLKQLDASFGLETIGSSENGLPIYGLTVGSGKKKIFMWSQMHGNESTTTKAVLDLLNFFQMGSEEAKTILKEFTIKIIPILNPDGAQAYTRFNANGVDLNRDAQKRTQKESLVLRKTFNDFRPNFCFNLHDQRTIFNVGNDDKPATVAFLAPAFDYDRNNSPTRKKSMQIIAAMNKTLQNIIPGQVARFDDSFNPNCIGDAFQMKKTPTILFEAGHYQEDYERERTREFIYYALRTAIKTIQEDSLSEYSVEDYMAISENKKLFFDIVLLNASEIDKTLNKNECIGVLYKEVLKDNKIAFEPKIEKKGFKPNSFFGHKMVDCLVSEDLKWLESNKIIDLVSPKIP
;
A
#
# COMPACT_ATOMS: atom_id res chain seq x y z
N MET A 1 -6.14 11.87 -22.06
CA MET A 1 -5.35 10.76 -21.48
C MET A 1 -4.38 11.34 -20.46
N LEU A 2 -4.15 10.69 -19.32
CA LEU A 2 -3.07 11.10 -18.40
C LEU A 2 -1.72 10.86 -19.08
N ASP A 3 -0.82 11.83 -19.05
CA ASP A 3 0.55 11.63 -19.50
C ASP A 3 1.36 10.95 -18.38
N TYR A 4 1.74 9.70 -18.62
CA TYR A 4 2.53 8.88 -17.70
C TYR A 4 4.04 8.98 -17.96
N SER A 5 4.47 9.63 -19.05
CA SER A 5 5.88 9.72 -19.43
C SER A 5 6.71 10.65 -18.52
N GLN A 6 6.04 11.45 -17.69
CA GLN A 6 6.66 12.50 -16.88
C GLN A 6 6.83 12.14 -15.40
N TYR A 7 6.59 10.89 -14.99
CA TYR A 7 6.69 10.51 -13.57
C TYR A 7 8.06 10.80 -12.95
N SER A 8 9.14 10.70 -13.72
CA SER A 8 10.49 11.05 -13.27
C SER A 8 10.63 12.50 -12.79
N GLN A 9 9.85 13.43 -13.35
CA GLN A 9 9.84 14.85 -12.96
C GLN A 9 9.04 15.09 -11.68
N VAL A 10 8.04 14.25 -11.44
CA VAL A 10 7.14 14.37 -10.28
C VAL A 10 7.68 13.61 -9.06
N LYS A 11 8.46 12.55 -9.29
CA LYS A 11 9.01 11.73 -8.21
C LYS A 11 9.89 12.56 -7.26
N VAL A 12 9.55 12.56 -5.98
CA VAL A 12 10.39 13.10 -4.90
C VAL A 12 11.58 12.17 -4.69
N GLN A 13 12.77 12.61 -5.10
CA GLN A 13 13.97 11.77 -5.20
C GLN A 13 14.63 11.47 -3.84
N ASP A 14 14.50 12.36 -2.86
CA ASP A 14 15.18 12.23 -1.58
C ASP A 14 14.46 11.27 -0.60
N VAL A 15 13.23 10.84 -0.94
CA VAL A 15 12.46 9.90 -0.13
C VAL A 15 12.30 8.61 -0.91
N MET A 16 13.09 7.59 -0.56
CA MET A 16 13.12 6.29 -1.26
C MET A 16 13.16 5.11 -0.31
N GLY A 17 12.91 3.93 -0.86
CA GLY A 17 13.06 2.66 -0.19
C GLY A 17 11.95 2.39 0.82
N ARG A 18 12.16 1.40 1.69
CA ARG A 18 11.14 0.91 2.62
C ARG A 18 11.01 1.70 3.91
N TYR A 19 12.09 2.27 4.44
CA TYR A 19 12.07 2.95 5.74
C TYR A 19 11.85 4.46 5.59
N VAL A 20 10.62 4.92 5.82
CA VAL A 20 10.24 6.34 5.72
C VAL A 20 9.65 6.80 7.04
N THR A 21 10.21 7.87 7.61
CA THR A 21 9.77 8.47 8.87
C THR A 21 9.62 9.97 8.68
N ASN A 22 9.15 10.68 9.72
CA ASN A 22 9.07 12.14 9.71
C ASN A 22 10.40 12.81 9.35
N SER A 23 11.56 12.28 9.77
CA SER A 23 12.87 12.89 9.46
C SER A 23 13.20 12.83 7.98
N HIS A 24 12.67 11.85 7.24
CA HIS A 24 12.91 11.73 5.81
C HIS A 24 12.02 12.67 4.99
N ILE A 25 10.80 12.97 5.46
CA ILE A 25 9.83 13.73 4.67
C ILE A 25 9.79 15.22 5.02
N ILE A 26 10.23 15.61 6.23
CA ILE A 26 10.00 16.95 6.76
C ILE A 26 10.65 18.06 5.93
N ASP A 27 11.82 17.80 5.35
CA ASP A 27 12.52 18.80 4.53
C ASP A 27 11.75 19.08 3.24
N PHE A 28 11.27 18.03 2.56
CA PHE A 28 10.36 18.17 1.42
C PHE A 28 9.08 18.91 1.82
N LEU A 29 8.43 18.53 2.93
CA LEU A 29 7.18 19.18 3.36
C LEU A 29 7.36 20.67 3.64
N LYS A 30 8.50 21.08 4.21
CA LYS A 30 8.82 22.49 4.49
C LYS A 30 9.16 23.31 3.24
N GLN A 31 9.54 22.66 2.15
CA GLN A 31 9.81 23.31 0.86
C GLN A 31 8.54 23.51 0.03
N LEU A 32 7.41 22.91 0.43
CA LEU A 32 6.12 23.19 -0.19
C LEU A 32 5.71 24.64 0.04
N ASP A 33 5.03 25.23 -0.96
CA ASP A 33 4.53 26.59 -0.85
C ASP A 33 3.53 26.74 0.31
N ALA A 34 3.40 27.95 0.86
CA ALA A 34 2.48 28.25 1.95
C ALA A 34 1.01 27.88 1.64
N SER A 35 0.65 27.76 0.36
CA SER A 35 -0.68 27.32 -0.12
C SER A 35 -1.04 25.87 0.28
N PHE A 36 -0.07 25.06 0.69
CA PHE A 36 -0.28 23.69 1.17
C PHE A 36 -0.63 23.60 2.66
N GLY A 37 -0.57 24.72 3.40
CA GLY A 37 -1.05 24.80 4.78
C GLY A 37 -0.47 23.72 5.69
N LEU A 38 0.85 23.49 5.64
CA LEU A 38 1.54 22.53 6.49
C LEU A 38 1.38 22.93 7.97
N GLU A 39 0.88 22.01 8.78
CA GLU A 39 0.68 22.20 10.21
C GLU A 39 0.94 20.91 11.00
N THR A 40 1.23 21.05 12.29
CA THR A 40 1.20 19.92 13.23
C THR A 40 -0.20 19.80 13.81
N ILE A 41 -0.91 18.73 13.46
CA ILE A 41 -2.33 18.53 13.83
C ILE A 41 -2.51 17.71 15.12
N GLY A 42 -1.41 17.27 15.72
CA GLY A 42 -1.36 16.51 16.96
C GLY A 42 -0.01 15.84 17.16
N SER A 43 0.05 14.91 18.10
CA SER A 43 1.24 14.10 18.36
C SER A 43 0.88 12.63 18.55
N SER A 44 1.84 11.75 18.30
CA SER A 44 1.76 10.34 18.65
C SER A 44 1.83 10.10 20.15
N GLU A 45 1.74 8.84 20.56
CA GLU A 45 1.88 8.43 21.95
C GLU A 45 3.22 8.83 22.56
N ASN A 46 4.34 8.67 21.83
CA ASN A 46 5.67 9.12 22.27
C ASN A 46 5.93 10.62 22.00
N GLY A 47 4.92 11.39 21.58
CA GLY A 47 5.05 12.83 21.39
C GLY A 47 5.70 13.27 20.08
N LEU A 48 5.86 12.37 19.10
CA LEU A 48 6.31 12.75 17.76
C LEU A 48 5.20 13.54 17.04
N PRO A 49 5.55 14.55 16.24
CA PRO A 49 4.55 15.37 15.55
C PRO A 49 3.79 14.56 14.49
N ILE A 50 2.48 14.73 14.42
CA ILE A 50 1.66 14.28 13.30
C ILE A 50 1.39 15.49 12.41
N TYR A 51 1.89 15.44 11.18
CA TYR A 51 1.74 16.53 10.20
C TYR A 51 0.46 16.38 9.39
N GLY A 52 -0.19 17.51 9.11
CA GLY A 52 -1.30 17.61 8.18
C GLY A 52 -1.04 18.71 7.15
N LEU A 53 -1.51 18.51 5.92
CA LEU A 53 -1.46 19.49 4.83
C LEU A 53 -2.85 19.70 4.25
N THR A 54 -3.16 20.92 3.86
CA THR A 54 -4.42 21.27 3.18
C THR A 54 -4.11 22.10 1.94
N VAL A 55 -4.45 21.60 0.75
CA VAL A 55 -4.18 22.28 -0.51
C VAL A 55 -5.44 22.38 -1.36
N GLY A 56 -5.54 23.46 -2.15
CA GLY A 56 -6.70 23.76 -2.99
C GLY A 56 -7.79 24.52 -2.26
N SER A 57 -8.79 24.96 -3.01
CA SER A 57 -9.85 25.87 -2.54
C SER A 57 -11.25 25.46 -2.99
N GLY A 58 -11.37 24.32 -3.67
CA GLY A 58 -12.62 23.87 -4.22
C GLY A 58 -13.57 23.24 -3.20
N LYS A 59 -14.84 23.13 -3.59
CA LYS A 59 -15.92 22.69 -2.69
C LYS A 59 -15.90 21.19 -2.41
N LYS A 60 -15.37 20.38 -3.33
CA LYS A 60 -15.25 18.93 -3.13
C LYS A 60 -14.05 18.65 -2.23
N LYS A 61 -14.25 17.82 -1.20
CA LYS A 61 -13.24 17.55 -0.18
C LYS A 61 -12.74 16.11 -0.27
N ILE A 62 -11.42 15.94 -0.41
CA ILE A 62 -10.77 14.62 -0.38
C ILE A 62 -9.86 14.56 0.85
N PHE A 63 -10.01 13.52 1.65
CA PHE A 63 -9.14 13.25 2.80
C PHE A 63 -8.29 12.01 2.54
N MET A 64 -6.98 12.13 2.70
CA MET A 64 -6.03 11.04 2.52
C MET A 64 -5.17 10.86 3.77
N TRP A 65 -4.88 9.61 4.12
CA TRP A 65 -3.90 9.32 5.15
C TRP A 65 -3.13 8.06 4.80
N SER A 66 -1.85 8.05 5.16
CA SER A 66 -0.91 6.95 4.93
C SER A 66 -0.10 6.64 6.18
N GLN A 67 0.62 5.51 6.16
CA GLN A 67 1.45 5.03 7.27
C GLN A 67 0.72 5.04 8.62
N MET A 68 -0.54 4.58 8.64
CA MET A 68 -1.21 4.27 9.92
C MET A 68 -0.65 2.97 10.54
N HIS A 69 -0.20 2.06 9.69
CA HIS A 69 0.79 1.07 10.05
C HIS A 69 2.16 1.62 9.67
N GLY A 70 3.08 1.64 10.62
CA GLY A 70 4.34 2.36 10.47
C GLY A 70 5.28 1.80 9.40
N ASN A 71 5.19 0.50 9.12
CA ASN A 71 6.03 -0.20 8.14
C ASN A 71 5.46 -0.19 6.70
N GLU A 72 4.41 0.60 6.43
CA GLU A 72 3.71 0.64 5.13
C GLU A 72 3.93 2.00 4.44
N SER A 73 5.14 2.24 3.95
CA SER A 73 5.62 3.55 3.48
C SER A 73 5.40 3.82 1.99
N THR A 74 5.04 2.82 1.19
CA THR A 74 4.99 2.96 -0.27
C THR A 74 3.99 4.02 -0.69
N THR A 75 2.82 4.02 -0.08
CA THR A 75 1.77 4.99 -0.39
C THR A 75 2.06 6.39 0.15
N THR A 76 2.79 6.53 1.26
CA THR A 76 3.31 7.83 1.72
C THR A 76 4.19 8.46 0.65
N LYS A 77 5.11 7.69 0.05
CA LYS A 77 5.96 8.18 -1.04
C LYS A 77 5.14 8.63 -2.25
N ALA A 78 4.10 7.89 -2.64
CA ALA A 78 3.21 8.26 -3.74
C ALA A 78 2.39 9.54 -3.45
N VAL A 79 2.02 9.76 -2.18
CA VAL A 79 1.39 11.01 -1.75
C VAL A 79 2.34 12.20 -1.84
N LEU A 80 3.64 12.02 -1.52
CA LEU A 80 4.64 13.07 -1.71
C LEU A 80 4.81 13.42 -3.19
N ASP A 81 4.78 12.43 -4.08
CA ASP A 81 4.79 12.67 -5.54
C ASP A 81 3.56 13.46 -5.99
N LEU A 82 2.37 13.13 -5.45
CA LEU A 82 1.16 13.89 -5.74
C LEU A 82 1.26 15.34 -5.26
N LEU A 83 1.84 15.58 -4.08
CA LEU A 83 2.11 16.93 -3.58
C LEU A 83 3.08 17.69 -4.49
N ASN A 84 4.15 17.04 -4.94
CA ASN A 84 5.11 17.64 -5.88
C ASN A 84 4.45 17.98 -7.23
N PHE A 85 3.59 17.10 -7.76
CA PHE A 85 2.79 17.38 -8.96
C PHE A 85 1.95 18.65 -8.80
N PHE A 86 1.34 18.85 -7.63
CA PHE A 86 0.58 20.06 -7.35
C PHE A 86 1.48 21.31 -7.26
N GLN A 87 2.66 21.19 -6.65
CA GLN A 87 3.61 22.28 -6.52
C GLN A 87 4.19 22.71 -7.88
N MET A 88 4.43 21.77 -8.80
CA MET A 88 4.88 22.07 -10.16
C MET A 88 3.90 22.97 -10.94
N GLY A 89 2.64 23.08 -10.50
CA GLY A 89 1.71 24.10 -10.99
C GLY A 89 1.29 23.94 -12.45
N SER A 90 1.22 22.70 -12.96
CA SER A 90 0.64 22.42 -14.27
C SER A 90 -0.81 22.91 -14.36
N GLU A 91 -1.32 23.16 -15.57
CA GLU A 91 -2.73 23.58 -15.75
C GLU A 91 -3.71 22.52 -15.24
N GLU A 92 -3.36 21.23 -15.34
CA GLU A 92 -4.12 20.14 -14.76
C GLU A 92 -4.14 20.23 -13.22
N ALA A 93 -2.99 20.40 -12.58
CA ALA A 93 -2.89 20.57 -11.13
C ALA A 93 -3.72 21.77 -10.64
N LYS A 94 -3.59 22.93 -11.30
CA LYS A 94 -4.39 24.12 -10.98
C LYS A 94 -5.89 23.88 -11.11
N THR A 95 -6.31 23.16 -12.15
CA THR A 95 -7.73 22.83 -12.36
C THR A 95 -8.24 21.89 -11.27
N ILE A 96 -7.45 20.90 -10.86
CA ILE A 96 -7.77 20.02 -9.73
C ILE A 96 -7.91 20.84 -8.44
N LEU A 97 -6.94 21.70 -8.12
CA LEU A 97 -6.94 22.48 -6.88
C LEU A 97 -8.04 23.57 -6.83
N LYS A 98 -8.62 23.96 -7.96
CA LYS A 98 -9.82 24.82 -8.02
C LYS A 98 -11.11 24.05 -7.72
N GLU A 99 -11.17 22.76 -8.06
CA GLU A 99 -12.35 21.92 -7.85
C GLU A 99 -12.35 21.24 -6.47
N PHE A 100 -11.16 20.95 -5.95
CA PHE A 100 -10.98 20.26 -4.68
C PHE A 100 -10.29 21.11 -3.60
N THR A 101 -10.66 20.82 -2.36
CA THR A 101 -9.79 21.00 -1.19
C THR A 101 -9.33 19.61 -0.75
N ILE A 102 -8.03 19.39 -0.63
CA ILE A 102 -7.44 18.09 -0.31
C ILE A 102 -6.71 18.18 1.03
N LYS A 103 -7.12 17.36 2.01
CA LYS A 103 -6.45 17.21 3.31
C LYS A 103 -5.64 15.92 3.32
N ILE A 104 -4.39 15.98 3.75
CA ILE A 104 -3.46 14.85 3.73
C ILE A 104 -2.78 14.71 5.09
N ILE A 105 -2.70 13.48 5.62
CA ILE A 105 -1.81 13.09 6.73
C ILE A 105 -0.77 12.10 6.17
N PRO A 106 0.46 12.54 5.86
CA PRO A 106 1.46 11.67 5.22
C PRO A 106 1.92 10.51 6.10
N ILE A 107 2.02 10.72 7.42
CA ILE A 107 2.39 9.68 8.39
C ILE A 107 1.49 9.85 9.60
N LEU A 108 0.49 8.97 9.74
CA LEU A 108 -0.41 8.98 10.89
C LEU A 108 0.24 8.38 12.14
N ASN A 109 1.04 7.33 11.98
CA ASN A 109 1.71 6.62 13.07
C ASN A 109 3.23 6.83 13.00
N PRO A 110 3.74 8.01 13.40
CA PRO A 110 5.18 8.28 13.33
C PRO A 110 5.98 7.42 14.31
N ASP A 111 5.38 6.96 15.41
CA ASP A 111 6.02 6.03 16.35
C ASP A 111 6.28 4.67 15.69
N GLY A 112 5.24 4.11 15.07
CA GLY A 112 5.36 2.87 14.31
C GLY A 112 6.33 3.01 13.14
N ALA A 113 6.35 4.18 12.49
CA ALA A 113 7.26 4.46 11.38
C ALA A 113 8.72 4.41 11.81
N GLN A 114 9.08 5.07 12.92
CA GLN A 114 10.44 5.00 13.49
C GLN A 114 10.84 3.59 13.92
N ALA A 115 9.90 2.83 14.49
CA ALA A 115 10.13 1.46 14.92
C ALA A 115 10.03 0.43 13.77
N TYR A 116 9.68 0.87 12.55
CA TYR A 116 9.34 0.02 11.40
C TYR A 116 8.40 -1.14 11.77
N THR A 117 7.27 -0.82 12.39
CA THR A 117 6.29 -1.81 12.87
C THR A 117 4.88 -1.41 12.47
N ARG A 118 4.00 -2.42 12.41
CA ARG A 118 2.58 -2.24 12.09
C ARG A 118 1.86 -1.42 13.17
N PHE A 119 2.25 -1.59 14.42
CA PHE A 119 1.53 -1.05 15.58
C PHE A 119 2.04 0.35 15.97
N ASN A 120 1.29 1.08 16.80
CA ASN A 120 1.80 2.31 17.42
C ASN A 120 2.71 1.99 18.64
N ALA A 121 3.16 3.01 19.38
CA ALA A 121 4.06 2.80 20.53
C ALA A 121 3.47 1.92 21.64
N ASN A 122 2.14 1.88 21.78
CA ASN A 122 1.45 1.04 22.76
C ASN A 122 1.14 -0.38 22.25
N GLY A 123 1.65 -0.76 21.07
CA GLY A 123 1.37 -2.07 20.47
C GLY A 123 -0.05 -2.22 19.93
N VAL A 124 -0.77 -1.11 19.70
CA VAL A 124 -2.14 -1.12 19.18
C VAL A 124 -2.16 -0.99 17.67
N ASP A 125 -2.99 -1.80 17.01
CA ASP A 125 -3.31 -1.63 15.59
C ASP A 125 -4.32 -0.50 15.45
N LEU A 126 -3.88 0.65 14.94
CA LEU A 126 -4.76 1.82 14.75
C LEU A 126 -5.93 1.52 13.82
N ASN A 127 -5.77 0.57 12.89
CA ASN A 127 -6.84 0.09 12.02
C ASN A 127 -7.72 -0.99 12.70
N ARG A 128 -7.66 -1.10 14.03
CA ARG A 128 -8.60 -1.84 14.89
C ARG A 128 -9.13 -0.99 16.05
N ASP A 129 -8.91 0.33 16.01
CA ASP A 129 -9.26 1.25 17.08
C ASP A 129 -10.27 2.34 16.64
N ALA A 130 -10.96 2.16 15.50
CA ALA A 130 -11.85 3.18 14.93
C ALA A 130 -13.03 3.60 15.83
N GLN A 131 -13.53 2.66 16.66
CA GLN A 131 -14.70 2.90 17.52
C GLN A 131 -14.29 3.45 18.88
N LYS A 132 -13.43 2.71 19.60
CA LYS A 132 -12.98 3.04 20.95
C LYS A 132 -12.07 4.28 20.97
N ARG A 133 -11.21 4.42 19.95
CA ARG A 133 -10.28 5.57 19.80
C ARG A 133 -9.45 5.77 21.05
N THR A 134 -8.79 4.70 21.46
CA THR A 134 -7.98 4.64 22.67
C THR A 134 -6.62 5.34 22.51
N GLN A 135 -6.15 5.52 21.27
CA GLN A 135 -4.83 6.07 20.96
C GLN A 135 -4.90 7.54 20.50
N LYS A 136 -3.86 8.33 20.78
CA LYS A 136 -3.73 9.73 20.33
C LYS A 136 -3.82 9.85 18.81
N GLU A 137 -3.17 8.95 18.07
CA GLU A 137 -3.21 8.93 16.60
C GLU A 137 -4.64 8.71 16.10
N SER A 138 -5.37 7.77 16.70
CA SER A 138 -6.78 7.50 16.39
C SER A 138 -7.67 8.74 16.64
N LEU A 139 -7.41 9.47 17.72
CA LEU A 139 -8.13 10.71 18.05
C LEU A 139 -7.82 11.82 17.03
N VAL A 140 -6.56 11.98 16.62
CA VAL A 140 -6.16 12.95 15.59
C VAL A 140 -6.84 12.66 14.25
N LEU A 141 -6.81 11.39 13.79
CA LEU A 141 -7.48 10.99 12.55
C LEU A 141 -8.99 11.27 12.63
N ARG A 142 -9.63 10.87 13.73
CA ARG A 142 -11.07 11.05 13.93
C ARG A 142 -11.46 12.53 13.96
N LYS A 143 -10.69 13.36 14.68
CA LYS A 143 -10.91 14.81 14.75
C LYS A 143 -10.79 15.43 13.37
N THR A 144 -9.73 15.09 12.64
CA THR A 144 -9.49 15.59 11.27
C THR A 144 -10.65 15.25 10.34
N PHE A 145 -11.12 14.00 10.35
CA PHE A 145 -12.29 13.58 9.57
C PHE A 145 -13.55 14.40 9.92
N ASN A 146 -13.85 14.57 11.21
CA ASN A 146 -15.07 15.27 11.66
C ASN A 146 -15.03 16.77 11.33
N ASP A 147 -13.87 17.41 11.50
CA ASP A 147 -13.70 18.84 11.26
C ASP A 147 -13.68 19.14 9.77
N PHE A 148 -12.95 18.32 9.00
CA PHE A 148 -12.81 18.51 7.56
C PHE A 148 -14.09 18.19 6.78
N ARG A 149 -14.85 17.18 7.24
CA ARG A 149 -16.09 16.66 6.61
C ARG A 149 -15.86 16.29 5.13
N PRO A 150 -15.01 15.28 4.85
CA PRO A 150 -14.66 14.92 3.48
C PRO A 150 -15.85 14.36 2.68
N ASN A 151 -15.83 14.61 1.37
CA ASN A 151 -16.71 13.93 0.42
C ASN A 151 -16.15 12.56 0.00
N PHE A 152 -14.82 12.39 0.01
CA PHE A 152 -14.14 11.14 -0.30
C PHE A 152 -12.95 10.91 0.63
N CYS A 153 -12.66 9.65 0.94
CA CYS A 153 -11.56 9.22 1.80
C CYS A 153 -10.68 8.21 1.08
N PHE A 154 -9.35 8.43 1.07
CA PHE A 154 -8.37 7.46 0.57
C PHE A 154 -7.55 6.95 1.75
N ASN A 155 -7.73 5.66 2.05
CA ASN A 155 -7.01 4.92 3.08
C ASN A 155 -5.83 4.21 2.43
N LEU A 156 -4.61 4.60 2.78
CA LEU A 156 -3.42 4.23 2.01
C LEU A 156 -2.52 3.26 2.80
N HIS A 157 -2.39 2.04 2.30
CA HIS A 157 -1.71 0.91 2.92
C HIS A 157 -0.73 0.21 1.96
N ASP A 158 0.09 -0.68 2.52
CA ASP A 158 0.93 -1.62 1.77
C ASP A 158 0.48 -3.05 2.06
N GLN A 159 0.63 -3.92 1.06
CA GLN A 159 0.46 -5.37 1.23
C GLN A 159 1.78 -6.12 1.00
N ARG A 160 1.86 -7.31 1.62
CA ARG A 160 3.06 -8.16 1.59
C ARG A 160 3.31 -8.76 0.20
N THR A 161 4.52 -9.26 -0.01
CA THR A 161 4.96 -9.93 -1.26
C THR A 161 4.23 -11.25 -1.53
N ILE A 162 3.50 -11.80 -0.56
CA ILE A 162 2.79 -13.08 -0.66
C ILE A 162 1.53 -13.04 -1.53
N PHE A 163 1.07 -11.85 -1.91
CA PHE A 163 -0.22 -11.68 -2.57
C PHE A 163 -0.14 -11.76 -4.10
N ASN A 164 -1.06 -12.50 -4.69
CA ASN A 164 -1.21 -12.69 -6.15
C ASN A 164 -2.64 -12.40 -6.61
N VAL A 165 -2.83 -12.17 -7.90
CA VAL A 165 -4.17 -11.93 -8.48
C VAL A 165 -4.87 -13.26 -8.74
N GLY A 166 -6.01 -13.51 -8.10
CA GLY A 166 -6.78 -14.73 -8.31
C GLY A 166 -5.95 -16.00 -8.10
N ASN A 167 -5.93 -16.89 -9.10
CA ASN A 167 -5.07 -18.08 -9.12
C ASN A 167 -3.86 -17.91 -10.06
N ASP A 168 -3.62 -16.70 -10.56
CA ASP A 168 -2.59 -16.44 -11.55
C ASP A 168 -1.22 -16.29 -10.90
N ASP A 169 -0.18 -16.54 -11.70
CA ASP A 169 1.24 -16.38 -11.36
C ASP A 169 1.71 -14.92 -11.39
N LYS A 170 0.77 -13.98 -11.33
CA LYS A 170 1.04 -12.55 -11.31
C LYS A 170 0.88 -11.99 -9.91
N PRO A 171 1.84 -11.21 -9.41
CA PRO A 171 1.71 -10.60 -8.10
C PRO A 171 0.60 -9.56 -8.12
N ALA A 172 -0.09 -9.43 -6.99
CA ALA A 172 -1.01 -8.33 -6.77
C ALA A 172 -0.19 -7.07 -6.50
N THR A 173 0.35 -6.45 -7.55
CA THR A 173 1.16 -5.24 -7.45
C THR A 173 0.37 -4.10 -6.81
N VAL A 174 -0.91 -3.97 -7.16
CA VAL A 174 -1.85 -3.07 -6.49
C VAL A 174 -3.11 -3.85 -6.14
N ALA A 175 -3.64 -3.66 -4.94
CA ALA A 175 -4.99 -4.09 -4.63
C ALA A 175 -5.83 -2.93 -4.11
N PHE A 176 -7.14 -3.02 -4.33
CA PHE A 176 -8.10 -2.02 -3.88
C PHE A 176 -9.23 -2.67 -3.10
N LEU A 177 -9.87 -1.88 -2.24
CA LEU A 177 -11.08 -2.29 -1.58
C LEU A 177 -12.06 -1.12 -1.45
N ALA A 178 -13.31 -1.37 -1.84
CA ALA A 178 -14.45 -0.58 -1.40
C ALA A 178 -14.93 -1.15 -0.06
N PRO A 179 -14.56 -0.55 1.10
CA PRO A 179 -14.78 -1.14 2.41
C PRO A 179 -16.26 -1.47 2.63
N ALA A 180 -16.54 -2.46 3.46
CA ALA A 180 -17.90 -2.88 3.70
C ALA A 180 -18.63 -1.83 4.53
N PHE A 181 -19.92 -1.64 4.22
CA PHE A 181 -20.76 -0.67 4.93
C PHE A 181 -21.45 -1.29 6.17
N ASP A 182 -21.73 -2.59 6.12
CA ASP A 182 -22.43 -3.38 7.14
C ASP A 182 -22.03 -4.86 7.05
N TYR A 183 -22.52 -5.68 7.99
CA TYR A 183 -22.22 -7.12 8.07
C TYR A 183 -22.67 -7.90 6.83
N ASP A 184 -23.74 -7.47 6.17
CA ASP A 184 -24.27 -8.10 4.96
C ASP A 184 -23.49 -7.68 3.69
N ARG A 185 -22.56 -6.73 3.83
CA ARG A 185 -21.76 -6.16 2.74
C ARG A 185 -22.65 -5.57 1.64
N ASN A 186 -23.68 -4.82 2.04
CA ASN A 186 -24.58 -4.16 1.10
C ASN A 186 -23.88 -3.06 0.30
N ASN A 187 -24.35 -2.85 -0.93
CA ASN A 187 -23.89 -1.79 -1.82
C ASN A 187 -24.64 -0.48 -1.55
N SER A 188 -24.35 0.16 -0.42
CA SER A 188 -24.85 1.51 -0.13
C SER A 188 -24.46 2.50 -1.24
N PRO A 189 -25.19 3.60 -1.45
CA PRO A 189 -24.85 4.58 -2.49
C PRO A 189 -23.40 5.08 -2.41
N THR A 190 -22.87 5.18 -1.19
CA THR A 190 -21.49 5.62 -0.94
C THR A 190 -20.47 4.54 -1.26
N ARG A 191 -20.80 3.26 -1.03
CA ARG A 191 -19.92 2.14 -1.37
C ARG A 191 -19.89 1.92 -2.88
N LYS A 192 -21.03 2.08 -3.56
CA LYS A 192 -21.10 2.06 -5.04
C LYS A 192 -20.17 3.11 -5.65
N LYS A 193 -20.14 4.33 -5.12
CA LYS A 193 -19.18 5.35 -5.57
C LYS A 193 -17.73 4.89 -5.42
N SER A 194 -17.36 4.31 -4.27
CA SER A 194 -16.02 3.73 -4.08
C SER A 194 -15.70 2.65 -5.12
N MET A 195 -16.64 1.74 -5.38
CA MET A 195 -16.49 0.69 -6.39
C MET A 195 -16.27 1.25 -7.79
N GLN A 196 -17.03 2.28 -8.19
CA GLN A 196 -16.89 2.95 -9.48
C GLN A 196 -15.53 3.63 -9.64
N ILE A 197 -15.03 4.29 -8.59
CA ILE A 197 -13.69 4.88 -8.59
C ILE A 197 -12.62 3.79 -8.75
N ILE A 198 -12.76 2.68 -8.03
CA ILE A 198 -11.84 1.55 -8.15
C ILE A 198 -11.87 0.93 -9.54
N ALA A 199 -13.05 0.78 -10.15
CA ALA A 199 -13.17 0.30 -11.52
C ALA A 199 -12.43 1.21 -12.51
N ALA A 200 -12.51 2.54 -12.34
CA ALA A 200 -11.75 3.51 -13.14
C ALA A 200 -10.23 3.38 -12.96
N MET A 201 -9.77 3.26 -11.70
CA MET A 201 -8.36 3.02 -11.39
C MET A 201 -7.87 1.70 -11.98
N ASN A 202 -8.62 0.62 -11.83
CA ASN A 202 -8.31 -0.68 -12.42
C ASN A 202 -8.21 -0.59 -13.94
N LYS A 203 -9.22 -0.04 -14.63
CA LYS A 203 -9.20 0.14 -16.10
C LYS A 203 -7.94 0.88 -16.56
N THR A 204 -7.53 1.89 -15.81
CA THR A 204 -6.28 2.62 -16.10
C THR A 204 -5.06 1.73 -15.91
N LEU A 205 -4.93 1.11 -14.74
CA LEU A 205 -3.76 0.30 -14.40
C LEU A 205 -3.64 -0.97 -15.25
N GLN A 206 -4.73 -1.54 -15.76
CA GLN A 206 -4.68 -2.68 -16.68
C GLN A 206 -3.93 -2.35 -17.98
N ASN A 207 -3.87 -1.07 -18.39
CA ASN A 207 -3.07 -0.66 -19.55
C ASN A 207 -1.56 -0.56 -19.24
N ILE A 208 -1.17 -0.62 -17.97
CA ILE A 208 0.22 -0.39 -17.51
C ILE A 208 0.80 -1.67 -16.89
N ILE A 209 0.02 -2.35 -16.04
CA ILE A 209 0.34 -3.57 -15.32
C ILE A 209 -0.75 -4.64 -15.49
N PRO A 210 -0.98 -5.13 -16.73
CA PRO A 210 -2.09 -6.04 -17.04
C PRO A 210 -2.05 -7.31 -16.19
N GLY A 211 -3.18 -7.59 -15.52
CA GLY A 211 -3.35 -8.75 -14.63
C GLY A 211 -2.65 -8.66 -13.28
N GLN A 212 -2.22 -7.46 -12.84
CA GLN A 212 -1.53 -7.26 -11.55
C GLN A 212 -2.32 -6.37 -10.57
N VAL A 213 -3.61 -6.17 -10.84
CA VAL A 213 -4.54 -5.45 -9.96
C VAL A 213 -5.55 -6.42 -9.39
N ALA A 214 -5.77 -6.37 -8.07
CA ALA A 214 -6.72 -7.24 -7.37
C ALA A 214 -7.71 -6.47 -6.48
N ARG A 215 -8.76 -7.16 -6.02
CA ARG A 215 -9.57 -6.75 -4.86
C ARG A 215 -9.00 -7.32 -3.57
N PHE A 216 -9.03 -6.53 -2.50
CA PHE A 216 -8.75 -7.02 -1.15
C PHE A 216 -10.02 -7.58 -0.51
N ASP A 217 -9.87 -8.45 0.49
CA ASP A 217 -10.97 -9.04 1.26
C ASP A 217 -11.85 -7.95 1.88
N ASP A 218 -13.17 -8.09 1.71
CA ASP A 218 -14.18 -7.12 2.13
C ASP A 218 -14.93 -7.53 3.40
N SER A 219 -14.36 -8.43 4.20
CA SER A 219 -14.92 -8.84 5.49
C SER A 219 -15.15 -7.63 6.39
N PHE A 220 -16.40 -7.41 6.78
CA PHE A 220 -16.78 -6.26 7.58
C PHE A 220 -16.21 -6.33 9.00
N ASN A 221 -15.59 -5.25 9.43
CA ASN A 221 -15.15 -5.00 10.79
C ASN A 221 -15.29 -3.51 11.12
N PRO A 222 -16.25 -3.11 11.98
CA PRO A 222 -16.47 -1.70 12.30
C PRO A 222 -15.30 -1.05 13.02
N ASN A 223 -14.34 -1.83 13.55
CA ASN A 223 -13.13 -1.30 14.17
C ASN A 223 -12.04 -0.93 13.16
N CYS A 224 -12.17 -1.35 11.90
CA CYS A 224 -11.35 -0.86 10.79
C CYS A 224 -11.77 0.56 10.39
N ILE A 225 -10.80 1.44 10.10
CA ILE A 225 -11.09 2.84 9.74
C ILE A 225 -11.89 2.92 8.45
N GLY A 226 -11.54 2.11 7.45
CA GLY A 226 -12.22 2.07 6.15
C GLY A 226 -13.73 1.85 6.30
N ASP A 227 -14.10 0.77 6.97
CA ASP A 227 -15.50 0.44 7.26
C ASP A 227 -16.15 1.50 8.14
N ALA A 228 -15.47 1.99 9.19
CA ALA A 228 -16.02 3.00 10.08
C ALA A 228 -16.36 4.32 9.37
N PHE A 229 -15.59 4.73 8.37
CA PHE A 229 -15.87 5.92 7.56
C PHE A 229 -16.91 5.65 6.48
N GLN A 230 -16.90 4.44 5.91
CA GLN A 230 -17.95 3.99 5.00
C GLN A 230 -19.33 3.98 5.69
N MET A 231 -19.42 3.45 6.92
CA MET A 231 -20.61 3.48 7.79
C MET A 231 -21.12 4.90 8.03
N LYS A 232 -20.22 5.90 8.02
CA LYS A 232 -20.56 7.33 8.15
C LYS A 232 -21.00 7.97 6.83
N LYS A 233 -21.26 7.14 5.81
CA LYS A 233 -21.72 7.55 4.48
C LYS A 233 -20.73 8.46 3.76
N THR A 234 -19.44 8.27 4.01
CA THR A 234 -18.36 8.86 3.21
C THR A 234 -17.76 7.78 2.33
N PRO A 235 -17.84 7.90 0.98
CA PRO A 235 -17.11 7.04 0.07
C PRO A 235 -15.64 6.92 0.47
N THR A 236 -15.25 5.72 0.89
CA THR A 236 -13.88 5.42 1.33
C THR A 236 -13.30 4.36 0.40
N ILE A 237 -12.04 4.53 0.02
CA ILE A 237 -11.31 3.60 -0.85
C ILE A 237 -10.03 3.23 -0.14
N LEU A 238 -9.78 1.94 -0.06
CA LEU A 238 -8.54 1.41 0.45
C LEU A 238 -7.60 1.08 -0.72
N PHE A 239 -6.35 1.51 -0.60
CA PHE A 239 -5.25 1.21 -1.52
C PHE A 239 -4.27 0.29 -0.80
N GLU A 240 -3.88 -0.81 -1.45
CA GLU A 240 -2.84 -1.72 -0.99
C GLU A 240 -1.69 -1.74 -1.99
N ALA A 241 -0.55 -1.16 -1.60
CA ALA A 241 0.68 -1.19 -2.38
C ALA A 241 1.41 -2.53 -2.20
N GLY A 242 1.29 -3.42 -3.19
CA GLY A 242 1.91 -4.74 -3.20
C GLY A 242 3.24 -4.78 -3.94
N HIS A 243 3.65 -5.98 -4.37
CA HIS A 243 4.94 -6.17 -5.04
C HIS A 243 4.82 -6.18 -6.55
N TYR A 244 5.64 -5.36 -7.18
CA TYR A 244 6.00 -5.52 -8.58
C TYR A 244 7.27 -6.36 -8.66
N GLN A 245 7.39 -7.18 -9.70
CA GLN A 245 8.52 -8.10 -9.91
C GLN A 245 9.87 -7.39 -9.71
N GLU A 246 10.72 -7.96 -8.84
CA GLU A 246 12.06 -7.44 -8.46
C GLU A 246 12.08 -6.07 -7.75
N ASP A 247 10.92 -5.48 -7.44
CA ASP A 247 10.78 -4.17 -6.79
C ASP A 247 10.58 -4.31 -5.27
N TYR A 248 11.61 -4.79 -4.57
CA TYR A 248 11.56 -4.93 -3.10
C TYR A 248 11.56 -3.58 -2.37
N GLU A 249 12.18 -2.55 -2.96
CA GLU A 249 12.17 -1.17 -2.46
C GLU A 249 10.86 -0.42 -2.73
N ARG A 250 9.94 -1.03 -3.51
CA ARG A 250 8.60 -0.50 -3.81
C ARG A 250 8.61 0.83 -4.57
N GLU A 251 9.56 1.04 -5.46
CA GLU A 251 9.67 2.27 -6.27
C GLU A 251 8.80 2.23 -7.54
N ARG A 252 8.59 1.05 -8.13
CA ARG A 252 7.63 0.84 -9.22
C ARG A 252 6.20 0.81 -8.68
N THR A 253 5.97 0.12 -7.57
CA THR A 253 4.63 0.13 -6.94
C THR A 253 4.20 1.56 -6.56
N ARG A 254 5.11 2.37 -6.00
CA ARG A 254 4.89 3.80 -5.71
C ARG A 254 4.36 4.57 -6.94
N GLU A 255 4.95 4.35 -8.11
CA GLU A 255 4.52 4.97 -9.37
C GLU A 255 3.07 4.60 -9.72
N PHE A 256 2.73 3.31 -9.61
CA PHE A 256 1.37 2.83 -9.92
C PHE A 256 0.33 3.36 -8.93
N ILE A 257 0.68 3.51 -7.65
CA ILE A 257 -0.19 4.16 -6.67
C ILE A 257 -0.38 5.65 -7.03
N TYR A 258 0.66 6.36 -7.43
CA TYR A 258 0.55 7.74 -7.89
C TYR A 258 -0.39 7.87 -9.10
N TYR A 259 -0.30 6.96 -10.08
CA TYR A 259 -1.24 6.92 -11.21
C TYR A 259 -2.67 6.63 -10.75
N ALA A 260 -2.86 5.68 -9.83
CA ALA A 260 -4.17 5.38 -9.27
C ALA A 260 -4.79 6.59 -8.56
N LEU A 261 -4.01 7.31 -7.76
CA LEU A 261 -4.44 8.54 -7.08
C LEU A 261 -4.88 9.61 -8.09
N ARG A 262 -4.08 9.85 -9.13
CA ARG A 262 -4.43 10.82 -10.18
C ARG A 262 -5.69 10.42 -10.94
N THR A 263 -5.83 9.14 -11.29
CA THR A 263 -7.04 8.62 -11.94
C THR A 263 -8.26 8.82 -11.04
N ALA A 264 -8.19 8.46 -9.76
CA ALA A 264 -9.30 8.64 -8.84
C ALA A 264 -9.75 10.10 -8.74
N ILE A 265 -8.80 11.03 -8.54
CA ILE A 265 -9.09 12.46 -8.46
C ILE A 265 -9.73 12.96 -9.76
N LYS A 266 -9.17 12.57 -10.91
CA LYS A 266 -9.67 12.99 -12.23
C LYS A 266 -11.06 12.45 -12.53
N THR A 267 -11.34 11.19 -12.24
CA THR A 267 -12.69 10.60 -12.39
C THR A 267 -13.72 11.34 -11.54
N ILE A 268 -13.36 11.76 -10.31
CA ILE A 268 -14.25 12.56 -9.45
C ILE A 268 -14.39 14.01 -9.97
N GLN A 269 -13.32 14.56 -10.54
CA GLN A 269 -13.30 15.92 -11.10
C GLN A 269 -14.26 16.03 -12.28
N GLU A 270 -14.15 15.08 -13.22
CA GLU A 270 -14.89 15.03 -14.48
C GLU A 270 -16.33 14.51 -14.29
N ASP A 271 -16.71 14.10 -13.07
CA ASP A 271 -18.00 13.50 -12.74
C ASP A 271 -18.33 12.26 -13.59
N SER A 272 -17.30 11.51 -14.00
CA SER A 272 -17.38 10.37 -14.92
C SER A 272 -17.59 9.02 -14.21
N LEU A 273 -18.04 9.04 -12.95
CA LEU A 273 -18.32 7.83 -12.15
C LEU A 273 -19.36 6.93 -12.80
N SER A 274 -20.32 7.50 -13.51
CA SER A 274 -21.41 6.79 -14.20
C SER A 274 -20.93 5.94 -15.38
N GLU A 275 -19.70 6.16 -15.88
CA GLU A 275 -19.08 5.33 -16.90
C GLU A 275 -18.61 3.97 -16.37
N TYR A 276 -18.63 3.79 -15.05
CA TYR A 276 -18.18 2.59 -14.35
C TYR A 276 -19.32 2.00 -13.53
N SER A 277 -19.37 0.67 -13.48
CA SER A 277 -20.42 -0.09 -12.81
C SER A 277 -19.90 -0.83 -11.58
N VAL A 278 -20.82 -1.37 -10.77
CA VAL A 278 -20.46 -2.27 -9.67
C VAL A 278 -19.90 -3.57 -10.23
N GLU A 279 -20.40 -4.01 -11.38
CA GLU A 279 -20.00 -5.21 -12.08
C GLU A 279 -18.54 -5.11 -12.55
N ASP A 280 -18.10 -3.94 -13.03
CA ASP A 280 -16.69 -3.69 -13.39
C ASP A 280 -15.75 -3.86 -12.19
N TYR A 281 -16.19 -3.44 -10.99
CA TYR A 281 -15.45 -3.68 -9.76
C TYR A 281 -15.44 -5.17 -9.40
N MET A 282 -16.60 -5.84 -9.43
CA MET A 282 -16.71 -7.26 -9.07
C MET A 282 -15.94 -8.18 -10.02
N ALA A 283 -15.71 -7.75 -11.27
CA ALA A 283 -14.90 -8.47 -12.24
C ALA A 283 -13.40 -8.48 -11.89
N ILE A 284 -12.93 -7.58 -11.01
CA ILE A 284 -11.56 -7.59 -10.51
C ILE A 284 -11.40 -8.80 -9.60
N SER A 285 -10.42 -9.66 -9.90
CA SER A 285 -10.14 -10.84 -9.09
C SER A 285 -9.64 -10.49 -7.70
N GLU A 286 -10.06 -11.25 -6.69
CA GLU A 286 -9.55 -11.08 -5.33
C GLU A 286 -8.09 -11.54 -5.24
N ASN A 287 -7.34 -10.95 -4.31
CA ASN A 287 -5.99 -11.39 -4.04
C ASN A 287 -6.00 -12.74 -3.28
N LYS A 288 -5.01 -13.58 -3.58
CA LYS A 288 -4.74 -14.80 -2.83
C LYS A 288 -3.33 -14.77 -2.27
N LYS A 289 -2.98 -15.76 -1.45
CA LYS A 289 -1.67 -15.88 -0.79
C LYS A 289 -0.89 -17.07 -1.35
N LEU A 290 -0.66 -17.08 -2.67
CA LEU A 290 -0.01 -18.18 -3.37
C LEU A 290 1.46 -17.88 -3.74
N PHE A 291 2.02 -16.75 -3.29
CA PHE A 291 3.40 -16.36 -3.57
C PHE A 291 4.35 -16.57 -2.40
N PHE A 292 5.58 -16.94 -2.75
CA PHE A 292 6.77 -16.81 -1.91
C PHE A 292 7.75 -15.79 -2.52
N ASP A 293 8.68 -15.28 -1.74
CA ASP A 293 9.78 -14.48 -2.26
C ASP A 293 10.73 -15.36 -3.08
N ILE A 294 10.97 -16.58 -2.61
CA ILE A 294 11.76 -17.58 -3.32
C ILE A 294 11.09 -18.96 -3.21
N VAL A 295 11.02 -19.67 -4.33
CA VAL A 295 10.65 -21.10 -4.36
C VAL A 295 11.87 -21.91 -4.78
N LEU A 296 12.26 -22.84 -3.92
CA LEU A 296 13.31 -23.82 -4.20
C LEU A 296 12.66 -25.08 -4.76
N LEU A 297 12.89 -25.34 -6.05
CA LEU A 297 12.51 -26.57 -6.73
C LEU A 297 13.54 -27.67 -6.42
N ASN A 298 13.10 -28.93 -6.47
CA ASN A 298 13.96 -30.11 -6.23
C ASN A 298 14.73 -30.02 -4.91
N ALA A 299 14.09 -29.52 -3.86
CA ALA A 299 14.75 -29.19 -2.60
C ALA A 299 15.31 -30.41 -1.86
N SER A 300 14.94 -31.64 -2.25
CA SER A 300 15.57 -32.89 -1.78
C SER A 300 17.08 -32.97 -2.06
N GLU A 301 17.60 -32.17 -3.00
CA GLU A 301 19.03 -32.08 -3.25
C GLU A 301 19.80 -31.48 -2.07
N ILE A 302 19.19 -30.51 -1.39
CA ILE A 302 19.80 -29.77 -0.28
C ILE A 302 19.15 -30.05 1.09
N ASP A 303 17.99 -30.71 1.12
CA ASP A 303 17.29 -31.16 2.33
C ASP A 303 16.88 -32.63 2.19
N LYS A 304 17.67 -33.55 2.76
CA LYS A 304 17.42 -35.00 2.64
C LYS A 304 16.17 -35.48 3.40
N THR A 305 15.50 -34.61 4.17
CA THR A 305 14.23 -34.95 4.82
C THR A 305 13.03 -34.88 3.87
N LEU A 306 13.20 -34.28 2.69
CA LEU A 306 12.14 -34.10 1.69
C LEU A 306 12.09 -35.23 0.67
N ASN A 307 10.90 -35.52 0.16
CA ASN A 307 10.75 -36.46 -0.95
C ASN A 307 11.22 -35.84 -2.25
N LYS A 308 11.52 -36.70 -3.24
CA LYS A 308 11.85 -36.28 -4.60
C LYS A 308 10.78 -35.34 -5.17
N ASN A 309 11.24 -34.27 -5.83
CA ASN A 309 10.43 -33.19 -6.43
C ASN A 309 9.68 -32.30 -5.43
N GLU A 310 9.90 -32.41 -4.11
CA GLU A 310 9.31 -31.46 -3.17
C GLU A 310 10.06 -30.13 -3.15
N CYS A 311 9.30 -29.08 -2.84
CA CYS A 311 9.76 -27.70 -2.88
C CYS A 311 9.81 -27.08 -1.49
N ILE A 312 10.58 -26.00 -1.38
CA ILE A 312 10.63 -25.13 -0.20
C ILE A 312 10.25 -23.71 -0.61
N GLY A 313 9.47 -23.04 0.24
CA GLY A 313 9.03 -21.66 0.08
C GLY A 313 9.70 -20.79 1.13
N VAL A 314 10.35 -19.73 0.68
CA VAL A 314 11.09 -18.77 1.51
C VAL A 314 10.38 -17.42 1.42
N LEU A 315 10.19 -16.79 2.58
CA LEU A 315 9.78 -15.40 2.67
C LEU A 315 10.91 -14.56 3.28
N TYR A 316 11.02 -13.32 2.84
CA TYR A 316 11.85 -12.34 3.51
C TYR A 316 11.11 -11.77 4.72
N LYS A 317 11.80 -11.77 5.85
CA LYS A 317 11.47 -10.96 7.01
C LYS A 317 12.17 -9.62 6.84
N GLU A 318 11.38 -8.54 6.84
CA GLU A 318 11.91 -7.19 6.85
C GLU A 318 12.40 -6.83 8.26
N VAL A 319 13.66 -6.43 8.38
CA VAL A 319 14.31 -6.08 9.65
C VAL A 319 15.00 -4.73 9.52
N LEU A 320 14.65 -3.79 10.39
CA LEU A 320 15.33 -2.50 10.47
C LEU A 320 16.74 -2.70 11.05
N LYS A 321 17.77 -2.33 10.29
CA LYS A 321 19.19 -2.31 10.67
C LYS A 321 19.84 -1.04 10.15
N ASP A 322 20.51 -0.29 11.03
CA ASP A 322 21.25 0.93 10.65
C ASP A 322 20.42 1.91 9.78
N ASN A 323 19.16 2.14 10.18
CA ASN A 323 18.17 2.97 9.46
C ASN A 323 17.86 2.51 8.02
N LYS A 324 18.05 1.22 7.71
CA LYS A 324 17.66 0.59 6.44
C LYS A 324 16.95 -0.73 6.68
N ILE A 325 16.13 -1.15 5.71
CA ILE A 325 15.45 -2.45 5.80
C ILE A 325 16.33 -3.51 5.16
N ALA A 326 16.73 -4.50 5.97
CA ALA A 326 17.32 -5.73 5.51
C ALA A 326 16.22 -6.77 5.28
N PHE A 327 16.33 -7.52 4.18
CA PHE A 327 15.44 -8.62 3.85
C PHE A 327 16.11 -9.94 4.27
N GLU A 328 15.72 -10.47 5.42
CA GLU A 328 16.29 -11.71 5.96
C GLU A 328 15.46 -12.91 5.51
N PRO A 329 16.04 -13.86 4.74
CA PRO A 329 15.28 -15.02 4.28
C PRO A 329 14.87 -15.91 5.47
N LYS A 330 13.66 -16.44 5.40
CA LYS A 330 13.09 -17.38 6.36
C LYS A 330 12.32 -18.47 5.63
N ILE A 331 12.55 -19.72 6.01
CA ILE A 331 11.75 -20.85 5.53
C ILE A 331 10.33 -20.70 6.05
N GLU A 332 9.37 -20.54 5.16
CA GLU A 332 7.95 -20.42 5.48
C GLU A 332 7.24 -21.77 5.33
N LYS A 333 7.58 -22.53 4.27
CA LYS A 333 6.93 -23.82 3.99
C LYS A 333 7.90 -24.81 3.35
N LYS A 334 7.76 -26.10 3.68
CA LYS A 334 8.50 -27.21 3.07
C LYS A 334 7.53 -28.30 2.59
N GLY A 335 7.99 -29.16 1.67
CA GLY A 335 7.30 -30.40 1.31
C GLY A 335 6.12 -30.25 0.34
N PHE A 336 5.93 -29.07 -0.28
CA PHE A 336 4.85 -28.91 -1.28
C PHE A 336 5.31 -29.35 -2.67
N LYS A 337 4.34 -29.71 -3.52
CA LYS A 337 4.62 -30.13 -4.91
C LYS A 337 4.83 -28.91 -5.83
N PRO A 338 5.60 -29.06 -6.93
CA PRO A 338 5.77 -27.99 -7.90
C PRO A 338 4.41 -27.47 -8.41
N ASN A 339 4.35 -26.21 -8.82
CA ASN A 339 3.15 -25.52 -9.30
C ASN A 339 2.02 -25.33 -8.25
N SER A 340 2.25 -25.69 -6.98
CA SER A 340 1.30 -25.38 -5.89
C SER A 340 1.36 -23.92 -5.43
N PHE A 341 2.52 -23.28 -5.65
CA PHE A 341 2.82 -21.90 -5.28
C PHE A 341 3.71 -21.28 -6.35
N PHE A 342 3.71 -19.97 -6.39
CA PHE A 342 4.57 -19.16 -7.24
C PHE A 342 5.70 -18.53 -6.42
N GLY A 343 6.75 -18.08 -7.08
CA GLY A 343 7.86 -17.39 -6.46
C GLY A 343 8.23 -16.14 -7.25
N HIS A 344 8.54 -15.04 -6.55
CA HIS A 344 9.20 -13.89 -7.21
C HIS A 344 10.55 -14.32 -7.80
N LYS A 345 11.23 -15.27 -7.15
CA LYS A 345 12.37 -15.99 -7.73
C LYS A 345 12.15 -17.51 -7.65
N MET A 346 12.27 -18.18 -8.79
CA MET A 346 12.33 -19.64 -8.85
C MET A 346 13.80 -20.06 -8.90
N VAL A 347 14.17 -21.06 -8.09
CA VAL A 347 15.54 -21.57 -7.99
C VAL A 347 15.49 -23.09 -8.05
N ASP A 348 16.23 -23.71 -8.97
CA ASP A 348 16.27 -25.16 -9.11
C ASP A 348 17.55 -25.73 -8.46
N CYS A 349 17.38 -26.53 -7.42
CA CYS A 349 18.51 -27.12 -6.68
C CYS A 349 19.29 -28.17 -7.50
N LEU A 350 18.83 -28.57 -8.69
CA LEU A 350 19.60 -29.38 -9.63
C LEU A 350 20.61 -28.54 -10.46
N VAL A 351 20.45 -27.21 -10.50
CA VAL A 351 21.27 -26.30 -11.30
C VAL A 351 22.41 -25.75 -10.44
N SER A 352 23.66 -25.96 -10.87
CA SER A 352 24.84 -25.59 -10.08
C SER A 352 24.97 -24.08 -9.84
N GLU A 353 24.51 -23.24 -10.76
CA GLU A 353 24.54 -21.79 -10.63
C GLU A 353 23.53 -21.28 -9.59
N ASP A 354 22.35 -21.91 -9.56
CA ASP A 354 21.32 -21.66 -8.56
C ASP A 354 21.77 -22.06 -7.15
N LEU A 355 22.49 -23.18 -7.02
CA LEU A 355 23.10 -23.58 -5.74
C LEU A 355 24.13 -22.54 -5.24
N LYS A 356 25.00 -22.05 -6.13
CA LYS A 356 25.96 -20.97 -5.79
C LYS A 356 25.24 -19.68 -5.39
N TRP A 357 24.12 -19.37 -6.03
CA TRP A 357 23.30 -18.21 -5.66
C TRP A 357 22.69 -18.39 -4.27
N LEU A 358 22.19 -19.57 -3.91
CA LEU A 358 21.67 -19.88 -2.57
C LEU A 358 22.74 -19.76 -1.49
N GLU A 359 23.96 -20.22 -1.76
CA GLU A 359 25.13 -20.06 -0.87
C GLU A 359 25.47 -18.59 -0.67
N SER A 360 25.58 -17.82 -1.76
CA SER A 360 25.94 -16.40 -1.72
C SER A 360 24.92 -15.55 -0.95
N ASN A 361 23.65 -15.97 -0.95
CA ASN A 361 22.55 -15.32 -0.23
C ASN A 361 22.26 -15.95 1.15
N LYS A 362 23.09 -16.90 1.61
CA LYS A 362 22.96 -17.61 2.90
C LYS A 362 21.61 -18.31 3.11
N ILE A 363 20.92 -18.67 2.02
CA ILE A 363 19.64 -19.39 2.09
C ILE A 363 19.88 -20.87 2.34
N ILE A 364 20.98 -21.42 1.81
CA ILE A 364 21.34 -22.83 1.99
C ILE A 364 21.49 -23.21 3.47
N ASP A 365 22.04 -22.29 4.27
CA ASP A 365 22.26 -22.46 5.72
C ASP A 365 20.93 -22.56 6.51
N LEU A 366 19.84 -22.03 5.96
CA LEU A 366 18.49 -22.13 6.57
C LEU A 366 17.85 -23.49 6.36
N VAL A 367 18.25 -24.20 5.31
CA VAL A 367 17.64 -25.47 4.90
C VAL A 367 18.35 -26.64 5.58
N SER A 368 19.69 -26.61 5.56
CA SER A 368 20.57 -27.59 6.18
C SER A 368 21.46 -26.89 7.19
N PRO A 369 20.99 -26.64 8.43
CA PRO A 369 21.80 -26.01 9.45
C PRO A 369 23.05 -26.87 9.67
N LYS A 370 24.23 -26.28 9.49
CA LYS A 370 25.49 -26.94 9.84
C LYS A 370 25.39 -27.33 11.31
N ILE A 371 25.45 -28.63 11.59
CA ILE A 371 25.56 -29.12 12.96
C ILE A 371 26.85 -28.51 13.52
N PRO A 372 26.79 -27.80 14.66
CA PRO A 372 27.93 -27.07 15.21
C PRO A 372 29.12 -27.97 15.54
#